data_AF-M0FZZ3-F1
#
_entry.id   AF-M0FZZ3-F1
#
_cell.length_a   1.000
_cell.length_b   1.000
_cell.length_c   1.000
_cell.angle_alpha   90.00
_cell.angle_beta   90.00
_cell.angle_gamma   90.00
#
_symmetry.space_group_name_H-M   'P 1'
#
loop_
_entity.id
_entity.type
_entity.pdbx_description
1 polymer ?
#
loop_
_entity_poly.entity_id
_entity_poly.type
_entity_poly.pdbx_seq_one_letter_code
_entity_poly.pdbx_strand_id
1 'polypeptide(L)'
;MTETKRALWDRFVDRFVDAADPISLFETTADGTVDTIAYGRSGRRTLRRGERMERRLREAGGRVVTDYDRREGRYEGLVYMMYTLDGDEVVPRYLGKCGKFGASGTDLNSNLRNVDTNDGKLARWGYGNYYHFGDLSSAAFRDDGPGKYDRWVEALFDSTDPPRLREPVYFWVEPWAVGTEGPYPDTRPYLEELEYQLIGIAFELYPERLLNTEGVPTNPEAYAKMRGWTDREDTRLSDF
;
A
#
# COMPACT_ATOMS: atom_id res chain seq x y z
N MET A 1 0.81 -15.57 -27.91
CA MET A 1 -0.35 -14.66 -27.83
C MET A 1 0.01 -13.60 -26.82
N THR A 2 -0.18 -12.32 -27.11
CA THR A 2 0.11 -11.25 -26.13
C THR A 2 -0.92 -11.35 -25.00
N GLU A 3 -0.47 -11.62 -23.78
CA GLU A 3 -1.36 -11.61 -22.61
C GLU A 3 -1.94 -10.19 -22.41
N THR A 4 -3.24 -10.11 -22.16
CA THR A 4 -3.89 -8.83 -21.86
C THR A 4 -3.53 -8.38 -20.45
N LYS A 5 -3.60 -7.07 -20.16
CA LYS A 5 -3.39 -6.53 -18.81
C LYS A 5 -4.31 -7.18 -17.77
N ARG A 6 -5.54 -7.51 -18.16
CA ARG A 6 -6.48 -8.27 -17.34
C ARG A 6 -5.94 -9.65 -17.01
N ALA A 7 -5.47 -10.42 -17.98
CA ALA A 7 -4.88 -11.74 -17.72
C ALA A 7 -3.61 -11.66 -16.83
N LEU A 8 -2.80 -10.61 -16.98
CA LEU A 8 -1.64 -10.36 -16.11
C LEU A 8 -2.06 -10.08 -14.66
N TRP A 9 -3.11 -9.27 -14.48
CA TRP A 9 -3.69 -8.94 -13.18
C TRP A 9 -4.29 -10.17 -12.50
N ASP A 10 -5.16 -10.89 -13.21
CA ASP A 10 -5.87 -12.05 -12.68
C ASP A 10 -4.87 -13.12 -12.21
N ARG A 11 -3.85 -13.43 -13.04
CA ARG A 11 -2.79 -14.37 -12.64
C ARG A 11 -2.02 -13.92 -11.40
N PHE A 12 -1.73 -12.62 -11.29
CA PHE A 12 -1.03 -12.09 -10.13
C PHE A 12 -1.89 -12.20 -8.86
N VAL A 13 -3.16 -11.81 -8.95
CA VAL A 13 -4.14 -11.92 -7.87
C VAL A 13 -4.31 -13.38 -7.44
N ASP A 14 -4.58 -14.29 -8.38
CA ASP A 14 -4.75 -15.73 -8.11
C ASP A 14 -3.55 -16.35 -7.39
N ARG A 15 -2.34 -15.85 -7.68
CA ARG A 15 -1.10 -16.35 -7.08
C ARG A 15 -0.88 -15.85 -5.66
N PHE A 16 -1.28 -14.63 -5.34
CA PHE A 16 -0.84 -13.92 -4.14
C PHE A 16 -1.95 -13.51 -3.18
N VAL A 17 -3.18 -13.32 -3.66
CA VAL A 17 -4.29 -12.76 -2.91
C VAL A 17 -5.36 -13.84 -2.68
N ASP A 18 -5.59 -14.19 -1.42
CA ASP A 18 -6.69 -15.07 -1.04
C ASP A 18 -7.99 -14.25 -0.92
N ALA A 19 -8.71 -14.11 -2.03
CA ALA A 19 -9.98 -13.40 -2.08
C ALA A 19 -11.14 -14.15 -1.37
N ALA A 20 -10.97 -15.45 -1.09
CA ALA A 20 -11.97 -16.25 -0.39
C ALA A 20 -11.91 -16.08 1.14
N ASP A 21 -10.76 -15.67 1.68
CA ASP A 21 -10.58 -15.34 3.10
C ASP A 21 -9.90 -13.96 3.30
N PRO A 22 -10.56 -12.87 2.83
CA PRO A 22 -9.94 -11.56 2.75
C PRO A 22 -9.70 -10.96 4.13
N ILE A 23 -8.64 -10.16 4.25
CA ILE A 23 -8.25 -9.54 5.50
C ILE A 23 -8.80 -8.11 5.54
N SER A 24 -9.76 -7.83 6.42
CA SER A 24 -10.31 -6.48 6.60
C SER A 24 -9.22 -5.47 6.99
N LEU A 25 -9.18 -4.34 6.28
CA LEU A 25 -8.25 -3.25 6.56
C LEU A 25 -8.57 -2.57 7.89
N PHE A 26 -9.85 -2.38 8.18
CA PHE A 26 -10.37 -1.73 9.37
C PHE A 26 -11.00 -2.74 10.33
N GLU A 27 -11.01 -2.40 11.61
CA GLU A 27 -11.89 -3.06 12.58
C GLU A 27 -13.28 -2.43 12.46
N THR A 28 -14.30 -3.25 12.23
CA THR A 28 -15.66 -2.77 11.90
C THR A 28 -16.74 -3.52 12.66
N THR A 29 -17.80 -2.82 13.02
CA THR A 29 -19.08 -3.42 13.39
C THR A 29 -19.77 -4.05 12.17
N ALA A 30 -20.82 -4.84 12.41
CA ALA A 30 -21.54 -5.57 11.36
C ALA A 30 -22.22 -4.68 10.30
N ASP A 31 -22.48 -3.41 10.61
CA ASP A 31 -23.09 -2.42 9.70
C ASP A 31 -22.07 -1.60 8.91
N GLY A 32 -20.77 -1.93 9.04
CA GLY A 32 -19.67 -1.26 8.34
C GLY A 32 -19.15 0.00 9.03
N THR A 33 -19.57 0.28 10.27
CA THR A 33 -19.00 1.37 11.07
C THR A 33 -17.60 0.98 11.55
N VAL A 34 -16.62 1.84 11.30
CA VAL A 34 -15.22 1.63 11.70
C VAL A 34 -15.04 2.00 13.16
N ASP A 35 -14.42 1.11 13.93
CA ASP A 35 -14.03 1.38 15.31
C ASP A 35 -13.00 2.52 15.36
N THR A 36 -13.03 3.30 16.44
CA THR A 36 -12.04 4.36 16.67
C THR A 36 -11.34 4.20 18.00
N ILE A 37 -10.09 4.63 18.07
CA ILE A 37 -9.26 4.63 19.26
C ILE A 37 -8.72 6.03 19.57
N ALA A 38 -8.34 6.27 20.82
CA ALA A 38 -7.56 7.43 21.21
C ALA A 38 -6.06 7.10 21.07
N TYR A 39 -5.34 7.81 20.21
CA TYR A 39 -3.92 7.56 19.93
C TYR A 39 -3.03 8.73 20.35
N GLY A 40 -1.86 8.40 20.93
CA GLY A 40 -0.84 9.36 21.33
C GLY A 40 -1.21 10.18 22.57
N ARG A 41 -0.32 11.09 22.95
CA ARG A 41 -0.44 11.88 24.20
C ARG A 41 -1.66 12.80 24.22
N SER A 42 -2.10 13.29 23.07
CA SER A 42 -3.27 14.16 22.93
C SER A 42 -4.59 13.39 22.89
N GLY A 43 -4.57 12.06 22.90
CA GLY A 43 -5.78 11.24 22.78
C GLY A 43 -6.49 11.43 21.44
N ARG A 44 -5.74 11.63 20.35
CA ARG A 44 -6.31 11.91 19.02
C ARG A 44 -7.19 10.75 18.56
N ARG A 45 -8.45 11.03 18.22
CA ARG A 45 -9.37 10.05 17.60
C ARG A 45 -8.76 9.53 16.29
N THR A 46 -8.64 8.21 16.17
CA THR A 46 -7.95 7.53 15.07
C THR A 46 -8.76 6.32 14.63
N LEU A 47 -8.86 6.07 13.33
CA LEU A 47 -9.49 4.88 12.76
C LEU A 47 -8.72 3.63 13.21
N ARG A 48 -9.42 2.58 13.65
CA ARG A 48 -8.79 1.35 14.14
C ARG A 48 -8.47 0.42 12.96
N ARG A 49 -7.22 -0.05 12.89
CA ARG A 49 -6.81 -1.14 11.99
C ARG A 49 -7.51 -2.43 12.38
N GLY A 50 -7.84 -3.27 11.40
CA GLY A 50 -8.31 -4.63 11.66
C GLY A 50 -7.22 -5.45 12.36
N GLU A 51 -7.60 -6.22 13.39
CA GLU A 51 -6.62 -6.97 14.19
C GLU A 51 -5.85 -8.01 13.34
N ARG A 52 -6.54 -8.66 12.39
CA ARG A 52 -5.92 -9.61 11.46
C ARG A 52 -4.99 -8.92 10.46
N MET A 53 -5.34 -7.72 10.00
CA MET A 53 -4.47 -6.89 9.14
C MET A 53 -3.18 -6.55 9.87
N GLU A 54 -3.27 -6.05 11.10
CA GLU A 54 -2.12 -5.67 11.88
C GLU A 54 -1.19 -6.86 12.13
N ARG A 55 -1.76 -8.01 12.55
CA ARG A 55 -0.97 -9.24 12.75
C ARG A 55 -0.24 -9.66 11.48
N ARG A 56 -0.93 -9.72 10.32
CA ARG A 56 -0.32 -10.13 9.05
C ARG A 56 0.79 -9.17 8.60
N LEU A 57 0.61 -7.87 8.83
CA LEU A 57 1.60 -6.84 8.51
C LEU A 57 2.85 -6.96 9.40
N ARG A 58 2.68 -7.20 10.71
CA ARG A 58 3.80 -7.42 11.63
C ARG A 58 4.56 -8.69 11.29
N GLU A 59 3.86 -9.80 11.02
CA GLU A 59 4.48 -11.06 10.60
C GLU A 59 5.29 -10.88 9.31
N ALA A 60 4.73 -10.20 8.30
CA ALA A 60 5.43 -9.92 7.04
C ALA A 60 6.67 -9.07 7.28
N GLY A 61 6.54 -7.97 8.02
CA GLY A 61 7.65 -7.08 8.36
C GLY A 61 8.73 -7.78 9.18
N GLY A 62 8.35 -8.61 10.15
CA GLY A 62 9.26 -9.37 11.00
C GLY A 62 10.14 -10.34 10.21
N ARG A 63 9.61 -10.93 9.11
CA ARG A 63 10.42 -11.74 8.17
C ARG A 63 11.51 -10.91 7.50
N VAL A 64 11.17 -9.70 7.03
CA VAL A 64 12.14 -8.78 6.40
C VAL A 64 13.19 -8.30 7.41
N VAL A 65 12.79 -8.00 8.65
CA VAL A 65 13.70 -7.62 9.73
C VAL A 65 14.66 -8.76 10.07
N THR A 66 14.13 -9.97 10.24
CA THR A 66 14.94 -11.17 10.53
C THR A 66 15.96 -11.42 9.41
N ASP A 67 15.54 -11.28 8.15
CA ASP A 67 16.41 -11.44 6.98
C ASP A 67 17.51 -10.37 6.91
N TYR A 68 17.21 -9.13 7.31
CA TYR A 68 18.20 -8.06 7.46
C TYR A 68 19.22 -8.38 8.56
N ASP A 69 18.75 -8.74 9.77
CA ASP A 69 19.62 -9.01 10.92
C ASP A 69 20.56 -10.19 10.66
N ARG A 70 20.08 -11.20 9.94
CA ARG A 70 20.85 -12.38 9.55
C ARG A 70 21.68 -12.21 8.28
N ARG A 71 21.51 -11.08 7.57
CA ARG A 71 22.19 -10.77 6.30
C ARG A 71 21.98 -11.83 5.22
N GLU A 72 20.79 -12.41 5.18
CA GLU A 72 20.45 -13.51 4.27
C GLU A 72 20.08 -13.01 2.87
N GLY A 73 19.61 -11.78 2.74
CA GLY A 73 19.34 -11.14 1.45
C GLY A 73 18.16 -11.74 0.69
N ARG A 74 17.21 -12.39 1.38
CA ARG A 74 16.07 -13.06 0.74
C ARG A 74 14.96 -12.10 0.36
N TYR A 75 14.74 -11.03 1.12
CA TYR A 75 13.63 -10.10 0.88
C TYR A 75 14.11 -8.69 0.53
N GLU A 76 13.39 -7.98 -0.33
CA GLU A 76 13.71 -6.58 -0.66
C GLU A 76 12.91 -5.58 0.19
N GLY A 77 11.84 -6.05 0.84
CA GLY A 77 10.92 -5.25 1.61
C GLY A 77 9.53 -5.86 1.60
N LEU A 78 8.52 -5.01 1.75
CA LEU A 78 7.11 -5.38 1.65
C LEU A 78 6.48 -4.71 0.43
N VAL A 79 5.63 -5.44 -0.27
CA VAL A 79 4.62 -4.89 -1.19
C VAL A 79 3.25 -5.10 -0.57
N TYR A 80 2.35 -4.14 -0.74
CA TYR A 80 1.00 -4.23 -0.18
C TYR A 80 -0.04 -3.58 -1.07
N MET A 81 -1.29 -4.00 -0.87
CA MET A 81 -2.45 -3.53 -1.60
C MET A 81 -3.62 -3.31 -0.64
N MET A 82 -4.26 -2.15 -0.75
CA MET A 82 -5.64 -1.92 -0.31
C MET A 82 -6.56 -2.21 -1.48
N TYR A 83 -7.59 -3.03 -1.26
CA TYR A 83 -8.53 -3.43 -2.31
C TYR A 83 -9.95 -3.55 -1.78
N THR A 84 -10.90 -3.61 -2.71
CA THR A 84 -12.32 -3.96 -2.47
C THR A 84 -12.66 -5.19 -3.32
N LEU A 85 -13.77 -5.84 -3.02
CA LEU A 85 -14.28 -6.97 -3.82
C LEU A 85 -15.54 -6.54 -4.57
N ASP A 86 -15.57 -6.78 -5.89
CA ASP A 86 -16.79 -6.70 -6.71
C ASP A 86 -17.18 -8.14 -7.11
N GLY A 87 -18.07 -8.74 -6.31
CA GLY A 87 -18.23 -10.19 -6.30
C GLY A 87 -16.93 -10.86 -5.87
N ASP A 88 -16.35 -11.68 -6.75
CA ASP A 88 -15.06 -12.35 -6.54
C ASP A 88 -13.88 -11.57 -7.15
N GLU A 89 -14.12 -10.44 -7.85
CA GLU A 89 -13.07 -9.65 -8.49
C GLU A 89 -12.33 -8.78 -7.47
N VAL A 90 -11.01 -8.91 -7.42
CA VAL A 90 -10.13 -8.05 -6.62
C VAL A 90 -9.91 -6.72 -7.33
N VAL A 91 -10.55 -5.67 -6.82
CA VAL A 91 -10.44 -4.31 -7.35
C VAL A 91 -9.43 -3.50 -6.52
N PRO A 92 -8.24 -3.19 -7.06
CA PRO A 92 -7.23 -2.43 -6.33
C PRO A 92 -7.67 -1.00 -6.08
N ARG A 93 -7.48 -0.52 -4.85
CA ARG A 93 -7.71 0.87 -4.45
C ARG A 93 -6.40 1.60 -4.21
N TYR A 94 -5.40 0.93 -3.66
CA TYR A 94 -4.06 1.50 -3.51
C TYR A 94 -3.01 0.41 -3.49
N LEU A 95 -1.88 0.64 -4.15
CA LEU A 95 -0.70 -0.21 -4.13
C LEU A 95 0.48 0.58 -3.58
N GLY A 96 1.31 -0.07 -2.77
CA GLY A 96 2.50 0.58 -2.26
C GLY A 96 3.55 -0.40 -1.77
N LYS A 97 4.71 0.14 -1.40
CA LYS A 97 5.81 -0.63 -0.82
C LYS A 97 6.35 -0.06 0.50
N CYS A 98 7.10 -0.90 1.20
CA CYS A 98 8.00 -0.52 2.26
C CYS A 98 9.32 -1.27 2.08
N GLY A 99 10.31 -0.61 1.47
CA GLY A 99 11.63 -1.21 1.23
C GLY A 99 12.35 -1.59 2.54
N LYS A 100 13.18 -2.63 2.48
CA LYS A 100 14.01 -3.09 3.60
C LYS A 100 14.97 -1.99 4.06
N PHE A 101 15.61 -1.31 3.12
CA PHE A 101 16.60 -0.29 3.43
C PHE A 101 16.00 1.12 3.44
N GLY A 102 16.51 1.99 4.30
CA GLY A 102 16.19 3.41 4.32
C GLY A 102 16.95 4.19 3.24
N ALA A 103 16.89 5.52 3.33
CA ALA A 103 17.54 6.41 2.37
C ALA A 103 19.07 6.25 2.29
N SER A 104 19.73 5.75 3.34
CA SER A 104 21.17 5.45 3.32
C SER A 104 21.53 4.24 2.46
N GLY A 105 20.54 3.41 2.09
CA GLY A 105 20.75 2.19 1.30
C GLY A 105 21.33 1.01 2.09
N THR A 106 21.80 1.22 3.32
CA THR A 106 22.45 0.18 4.14
C THR A 106 21.72 -0.12 5.42
N ASP A 107 21.09 0.88 6.05
CA ASP A 107 20.40 0.69 7.33
C ASP A 107 18.98 0.20 7.13
N LEU A 108 18.51 -0.65 8.06
CA LEU A 108 17.11 -1.05 8.11
C LEU A 108 16.20 0.18 8.14
N ASN A 109 15.21 0.17 7.26
CA ASN A 109 14.20 1.21 7.13
C ASN A 109 13.51 1.46 8.47
N SER A 110 13.44 2.73 8.87
CA SER A 110 12.84 3.12 10.15
C SER A 110 11.36 2.73 10.28
N ASN A 111 10.68 2.45 9.16
CA ASN A 111 9.30 1.93 9.13
C ASN A 111 9.19 0.46 9.54
N LEU A 112 10.26 -0.32 9.41
CA LEU A 112 10.35 -1.72 9.79
C LEU A 112 11.04 -1.91 11.16
N ARG A 113 11.73 -0.88 11.66
CA ARG A 113 12.35 -0.94 12.98
C ARG A 113 11.27 -1.10 14.08
N ASN A 114 11.48 -2.10 14.94
CA ASN A 114 10.56 -2.47 16.02
C ASN A 114 9.14 -2.77 15.48
N VAL A 115 9.03 -3.41 14.31
CA VAL A 115 7.75 -3.66 13.65
C VAL A 115 6.75 -4.41 14.55
N ASP A 116 7.21 -5.21 15.51
CA ASP A 116 6.35 -5.94 16.43
C ASP A 116 5.65 -5.06 17.49
N THR A 117 6.19 -3.86 17.76
CA THR A 117 5.70 -2.99 18.85
C THR A 117 5.43 -1.54 18.43
N ASN A 118 5.84 -1.14 17.22
CA ASN A 118 5.74 0.24 16.78
C ASN A 118 4.43 0.54 16.06
N ASP A 119 3.44 1.02 16.79
CA ASP A 119 2.12 1.41 16.23
C ASP A 119 2.16 2.70 15.43
N GLY A 120 3.21 3.50 15.60
CA GLY A 120 3.31 4.83 14.99
C GLY A 120 3.70 4.78 13.53
N LYS A 121 4.66 3.93 13.16
CA LYS A 121 5.16 3.84 11.78
C LYS A 121 4.64 2.60 11.03
N LEU A 122 4.59 1.47 11.74
CA LEU A 122 4.18 0.14 11.28
C LEU A 122 4.19 -0.04 9.75
N ALA A 123 5.38 -0.22 9.15
CA ALA A 123 5.52 -0.49 7.73
C ALA A 123 4.72 0.47 6.79
N ARG A 124 4.65 1.76 7.15
CA ARG A 124 3.88 2.85 6.51
C ARG A 124 2.38 2.91 6.84
N TRP A 125 1.83 1.92 7.54
CA TRP A 125 0.42 1.82 7.96
C TRP A 125 0.18 2.21 9.42
N GLY A 126 1.14 2.87 10.05
CA GLY A 126 1.03 3.30 11.45
C GLY A 126 0.04 4.44 11.70
N TYR A 127 -0.27 4.65 12.98
CA TYR A 127 -1.17 5.70 13.48
C TYR A 127 -0.49 7.07 13.62
N GLY A 128 0.82 7.18 13.44
CA GLY A 128 1.52 8.45 13.47
C GLY A 128 1.24 9.30 12.23
N ASN A 129 1.52 10.60 12.31
CA ASN A 129 1.47 11.48 11.13
C ASN A 129 2.48 11.01 10.06
N TYR A 130 2.18 11.30 8.80
CA TYR A 130 2.94 10.89 7.60
C TYR A 130 2.85 9.39 7.25
N TYR A 131 1.90 8.68 7.88
CA TYR A 131 1.61 7.26 7.66
C TYR A 131 0.14 7.08 7.34
N HIS A 132 -0.20 6.01 6.61
CA HIS A 132 -1.53 5.85 5.99
C HIS A 132 -2.69 6.01 6.96
N PHE A 133 -2.68 5.29 8.09
CA PHE A 133 -3.78 5.40 9.06
C PHE A 133 -3.78 6.73 9.81
N GLY A 134 -2.61 7.25 10.16
CA GLY A 134 -2.51 8.50 10.89
C GLY A 134 -2.97 9.70 10.07
N ASP A 135 -2.59 9.79 8.81
CA ASP A 135 -3.00 10.87 7.91
C ASP A 135 -4.46 10.70 7.45
N LEU A 136 -4.90 9.48 7.14
CA LEU A 136 -6.31 9.19 6.83
C LEU A 136 -7.24 9.57 7.98
N SER A 137 -6.84 9.28 9.22
CA SER A 137 -7.63 9.67 10.40
C SER A 137 -7.67 11.19 10.60
N SER A 138 -6.58 11.89 10.28
CA SER A 138 -6.55 13.35 10.33
C SER A 138 -7.46 13.97 9.28
N ALA A 139 -7.44 13.46 8.05
CA ALA A 139 -8.38 13.87 7.02
C ALA A 139 -9.84 13.58 7.43
N ALA A 140 -10.12 12.39 7.97
CA ALA A 140 -11.48 11.99 8.33
C ALA A 140 -12.10 12.81 9.49
N PHE A 141 -11.31 13.21 10.50
CA PHE A 141 -11.85 13.77 11.74
C PHE A 141 -11.48 15.24 12.02
N ARG A 142 -10.48 15.80 11.34
CA ARG A 142 -9.90 17.09 11.71
C ARG A 142 -9.75 18.08 10.56
N ASP A 143 -9.95 17.63 9.32
CA ASP A 143 -9.73 18.44 8.12
C ASP A 143 -8.32 19.06 8.06
N ASP A 144 -7.32 18.36 8.66
CA ASP A 144 -5.92 18.79 8.75
C ASP A 144 -4.92 17.76 8.20
N GLY A 145 -5.43 16.75 7.48
CA GLY A 145 -4.61 15.76 6.78
C GLY A 145 -3.97 16.33 5.50
N PRO A 146 -2.93 15.67 4.95
CA PRO A 146 -2.47 15.99 3.60
C PRO A 146 -3.61 15.74 2.59
N GLY A 147 -3.89 16.72 1.72
CA GLY A 147 -5.10 16.69 0.87
C GLY A 147 -5.26 15.48 -0.06
N LYS A 148 -4.21 14.67 -0.28
CA LYS A 148 -4.35 13.38 -0.98
C LYS A 148 -5.26 12.38 -0.24
N TYR A 149 -5.36 12.48 1.09
CA TYR A 149 -6.22 11.60 1.88
C TYR A 149 -7.68 12.05 1.89
N ASP A 150 -7.99 13.27 1.45
CA ASP A 150 -9.38 13.70 1.27
C ASP A 150 -10.06 12.83 0.21
N ARG A 151 -9.36 12.54 -0.89
CA ARG A 151 -9.82 11.58 -1.92
C ARG A 151 -10.00 10.17 -1.36
N TRP A 152 -9.17 9.75 -0.39
CA TRP A 152 -9.37 8.45 0.27
C TRP A 152 -10.61 8.48 1.16
N VAL A 153 -10.83 9.56 1.91
CA VAL A 153 -12.03 9.72 2.73
C VAL A 153 -13.28 9.65 1.85
N GLU A 154 -13.33 10.43 0.78
CA GLU A 154 -14.44 10.43 -0.19
C GLU A 154 -14.68 9.05 -0.80
N ALA A 155 -13.61 8.35 -1.18
CA ALA A 155 -13.69 7.06 -1.85
C ALA A 155 -14.04 5.89 -0.93
N LEU A 156 -13.72 5.96 0.37
CA LEU A 156 -13.86 4.85 1.30
C LEU A 156 -15.07 4.99 2.24
N PHE A 157 -15.49 6.21 2.57
CA PHE A 157 -16.50 6.47 3.60
C PHE A 157 -17.77 7.11 3.06
N ASP A 158 -18.93 6.63 3.53
CA ASP A 158 -20.23 7.27 3.36
C ASP A 158 -20.46 8.41 4.38
N SER A 159 -19.90 8.25 5.58
CA SER A 159 -19.89 9.25 6.65
C SER A 159 -18.58 9.14 7.41
N THR A 160 -18.11 10.25 8.00
CA THR A 160 -16.94 10.28 8.90
C THR A 160 -17.32 10.40 10.38
N ASP A 161 -18.59 10.69 10.70
CA ASP A 161 -19.08 10.71 12.08
C ASP A 161 -20.52 10.14 12.21
N PRO A 162 -20.67 8.88 12.67
CA PRO A 162 -19.61 7.90 12.86
C PRO A 162 -18.96 7.49 11.52
N PRO A 163 -17.68 7.08 11.50
CA PRO A 163 -17.00 6.69 10.27
C PRO A 163 -17.59 5.39 9.73
N ARG A 164 -18.28 5.43 8.60
CA ARG A 164 -18.95 4.28 7.98
C ARG A 164 -18.42 4.05 6.58
N LEU A 165 -17.97 2.82 6.31
CA LEU A 165 -17.46 2.44 4.99
C LEU A 165 -18.59 2.37 3.96
N ARG A 166 -18.28 2.77 2.72
CA ARG A 166 -19.16 2.58 1.55
C ARG A 166 -19.33 1.10 1.20
N GLU A 167 -18.24 0.37 1.33
CA GLU A 167 -18.10 -1.05 1.03
C GLU A 167 -16.95 -1.62 1.87
N PRO A 168 -16.91 -2.94 2.16
CA PRO A 168 -15.78 -3.56 2.85
C PRO A 168 -14.45 -3.31 2.15
N VAL A 169 -13.44 -2.91 2.93
CA VAL A 169 -12.09 -2.62 2.44
C VAL A 169 -11.11 -3.62 3.03
N TYR A 170 -10.27 -4.18 2.17
CA TYR A 170 -9.37 -5.27 2.50
C TYR A 170 -7.91 -4.91 2.28
N PHE A 171 -7.03 -5.73 2.84
CA PHE A 171 -5.59 -5.55 2.83
C PHE A 171 -4.86 -6.82 2.42
N TRP A 172 -3.88 -6.67 1.55
CA TRP A 172 -2.92 -7.69 1.21
C TRP A 172 -1.50 -7.16 1.42
N VAL A 173 -0.59 -8.02 1.89
CA VAL A 173 0.83 -7.70 2.04
C VAL A 173 1.66 -8.94 1.82
N GLU A 174 2.79 -8.76 1.14
CA GLU A 174 3.76 -9.83 0.94
C GLU A 174 5.20 -9.32 1.15
N PRO A 175 6.03 -10.04 1.92
CA PRO A 175 7.47 -9.81 1.91
C PRO A 175 8.03 -10.25 0.56
N TRP A 176 8.45 -9.29 -0.25
CA TRP A 176 8.85 -9.57 -1.63
C TRP A 176 10.21 -10.23 -1.66
N ALA A 177 10.26 -11.50 -2.07
CA ALA A 177 11.49 -12.26 -2.13
C ALA A 177 12.26 -11.99 -3.43
N VAL A 178 13.58 -11.88 -3.34
CA VAL A 178 14.46 -11.72 -4.49
C VAL A 178 14.24 -12.86 -5.48
N GLY A 179 14.06 -12.51 -6.75
CA GLY A 179 13.81 -13.49 -7.80
C GLY A 179 12.37 -13.98 -7.86
N THR A 180 11.43 -13.43 -7.08
CA THR A 180 10.00 -13.73 -7.26
C THR A 180 9.54 -13.24 -8.63
N GLU A 181 8.75 -14.06 -9.32
CA GLU A 181 8.18 -13.68 -10.60
C GLU A 181 7.08 -12.63 -10.41
N GLY A 182 7.14 -11.56 -11.21
CA GLY A 182 6.20 -10.46 -11.17
C GLY A 182 4.91 -10.73 -11.97
N PRO A 183 4.10 -9.69 -12.22
CA PRO A 183 2.89 -9.83 -13.05
C PRO A 183 3.19 -10.18 -14.51
N TYR A 184 4.33 -9.72 -15.07
CA TYR A 184 4.74 -10.05 -16.44
C TYR A 184 5.49 -11.40 -16.49
N PRO A 185 5.14 -12.32 -17.41
CA PRO A 185 5.76 -13.64 -17.49
C PRO A 185 7.26 -13.57 -17.63
N ASP A 186 7.97 -14.51 -16.99
CA ASP A 186 9.43 -14.64 -17.09
C ASP A 186 10.22 -13.41 -16.58
N THR A 187 9.54 -12.46 -15.92
CA THR A 187 10.20 -11.31 -15.29
C THR A 187 10.29 -11.48 -13.78
N ARG A 188 11.37 -10.99 -13.19
CA ARG A 188 11.63 -11.05 -11.74
C ARG A 188 11.95 -9.65 -11.23
N PRO A 189 10.94 -8.76 -11.19
CA PRO A 189 11.16 -7.36 -10.86
C PRO A 189 11.66 -7.23 -9.43
N TYR A 190 12.57 -6.29 -9.23
CA TYR A 190 12.92 -5.83 -7.89
C TYR A 190 11.74 -5.02 -7.31
N LEU A 191 11.70 -4.87 -5.99
CA LEU A 191 10.53 -4.32 -5.28
C LEU A 191 10.03 -2.96 -5.83
N GLU A 192 10.92 -2.03 -6.15
CA GLU A 192 10.53 -0.75 -6.75
C GLU A 192 9.86 -0.96 -8.12
N GLU A 193 10.45 -1.79 -8.98
CA GLU A 193 9.88 -2.08 -10.30
C GLU A 193 8.52 -2.76 -10.17
N LEU A 194 8.37 -3.71 -9.25
CA LEU A 194 7.11 -4.39 -8.99
C LEU A 194 5.99 -3.41 -8.64
N GLU A 195 6.26 -2.47 -7.72
CA GLU A 195 5.27 -1.46 -7.31
C GLU A 195 4.71 -0.71 -8.53
N TYR A 196 5.59 -0.23 -9.41
CA TYR A 196 5.18 0.47 -10.63
C TYR A 196 4.49 -0.43 -11.65
N GLN A 197 4.94 -1.68 -11.82
CA GLN A 197 4.27 -2.63 -12.71
C GLN A 197 2.82 -2.87 -12.26
N LEU A 198 2.60 -3.06 -10.95
CA LEU A 198 1.26 -3.26 -10.40
C LEU A 198 0.41 -2.00 -10.50
N ILE A 199 0.96 -0.82 -10.16
CA ILE A 199 0.24 0.46 -10.31
C ILE A 199 -0.16 0.71 -11.76
N GLY A 200 0.74 0.43 -12.72
CA GLY A 200 0.47 0.61 -14.14
C GLY A 200 -0.67 -0.29 -14.64
N ILE A 201 -0.65 -1.59 -14.28
CA ILE A 201 -1.73 -2.52 -14.63
C ILE A 201 -3.05 -2.07 -13.97
N ALA A 202 -3.02 -1.74 -12.68
CA ALA A 202 -4.20 -1.29 -11.94
C ALA A 202 -4.78 0.02 -12.49
N PHE A 203 -3.94 0.95 -12.93
CA PHE A 203 -4.38 2.21 -13.52
C PHE A 203 -5.08 2.00 -14.85
N GLU A 204 -4.56 1.13 -15.71
CA GLU A 204 -5.17 0.82 -17.01
C GLU A 204 -6.52 0.10 -16.85
N LEU A 205 -6.65 -0.78 -15.85
CA LEU A 205 -7.87 -1.58 -15.63
C LEU A 205 -8.92 -0.87 -14.77
N TYR A 206 -8.50 -0.06 -13.80
CA TYR A 206 -9.37 0.54 -12.78
C TYR A 206 -9.07 2.04 -12.56
N PRO A 207 -9.03 2.88 -13.62
CA PRO A 207 -8.58 4.27 -13.54
C PRO A 207 -9.40 5.13 -12.57
N GLU A 208 -10.70 4.84 -12.44
CA GLU A 208 -11.62 5.59 -11.58
C GLU A 208 -11.57 5.14 -10.11
N ARG A 209 -11.07 3.92 -9.84
CA ARG A 209 -11.05 3.32 -8.50
C ARG A 209 -9.69 3.45 -7.82
N LEU A 210 -8.61 3.54 -8.60
CA LEU A 210 -7.25 3.61 -8.08
C LEU A 210 -6.95 4.97 -7.44
N LEU A 211 -6.44 4.93 -6.21
CA LEU A 211 -6.11 6.09 -5.37
C LEU A 211 -4.62 6.43 -5.34
N ASN A 212 -3.78 5.67 -6.05
CA ASN A 212 -2.39 6.04 -6.29
C ASN A 212 -2.32 7.37 -7.05
N THR A 213 -1.55 8.33 -6.52
CA THR A 213 -1.21 9.59 -7.22
C THR A 213 0.21 9.57 -7.77
N GLU A 214 1.08 8.74 -7.19
CA GLU A 214 2.44 8.49 -7.66
C GLU A 214 2.47 7.19 -8.45
N GLY A 215 3.30 7.14 -9.50
CA GLY A 215 3.47 5.96 -10.36
C GLY A 215 2.38 5.69 -11.39
N VAL A 216 1.35 6.55 -11.46
CA VAL A 216 0.37 6.51 -12.55
C VAL A 216 0.89 7.28 -13.79
N PRO A 217 0.62 6.81 -15.03
CA PRO A 217 1.09 7.46 -16.27
C PRO A 217 0.68 8.93 -16.44
N THR A 218 -0.39 9.36 -15.78
CA THR A 218 -0.88 10.75 -15.82
C THR A 218 -0.13 11.70 -14.87
N ASN A 219 0.85 11.20 -14.12
CA ASN A 219 1.79 11.99 -13.34
C ASN A 219 3.20 11.89 -13.97
N PRO A 220 3.47 12.66 -15.04
CA PRO A 220 4.70 12.55 -15.83
C PRO A 220 5.97 12.84 -15.01
N GLU A 221 5.89 13.68 -13.97
CA GLU A 221 7.02 13.94 -13.07
C GLU A 221 7.38 12.70 -12.24
N ALA A 222 6.39 11.99 -11.70
CA ALA A 222 6.62 10.74 -10.98
C ALA A 222 7.18 9.65 -11.91
N TYR A 223 6.69 9.58 -13.14
CA TYR A 223 7.17 8.65 -14.16
C TYR A 223 8.61 8.97 -14.62
N ALA A 224 8.95 10.25 -14.79
CA ALA A 224 10.29 10.70 -15.16
C ALA A 224 11.32 10.43 -14.04
N LYS A 225 10.95 10.68 -12.78
CA LYS A 225 11.79 10.39 -11.61
C LYS A 225 12.10 8.89 -11.47
N MET A 226 11.14 8.03 -11.78
CA MET A 226 11.28 6.57 -11.76
C MET A 226 12.37 6.05 -12.72
N ARG A 227 12.56 6.69 -13.88
CA ARG A 227 13.56 6.27 -14.87
C ARG A 227 14.94 6.90 -14.66
N GLY A 228 15.11 7.68 -13.59
CA GLY A 228 16.31 8.49 -13.35
C GLY A 228 16.49 9.58 -14.42
N TRP A 229 15.41 9.99 -15.10
CA TRP A 229 15.46 11.00 -16.16
C TRP A 229 15.52 12.41 -15.62
N THR A 230 15.05 12.62 -14.39
CA THR A 230 15.24 13.90 -13.68
C THR A 230 16.70 14.18 -13.31
N ASP A 231 17.58 13.18 -13.37
CA ASP A 231 19.01 13.29 -13.03
C ASP A 231 19.91 13.44 -14.27
N ARG A 232 19.32 13.57 -15.48
CA ARG A 232 20.05 13.74 -16.74
C ARG A 232 19.71 15.09 -17.38
N GLU A 233 20.72 15.92 -17.64
CA GLU A 233 20.57 17.29 -18.17
C GLU A 233 19.97 17.37 -19.59
N ASP A 234 19.81 16.24 -20.28
CA ASP A 234 19.46 16.17 -21.70
C ASP A 234 18.01 15.77 -22.00
N THR A 235 17.18 15.47 -20.99
CA THR A 235 15.80 15.00 -21.22
C THR A 235 14.78 16.09 -20.84
N ARG A 236 13.90 16.51 -21.77
CA ARG A 236 12.90 17.57 -21.51
C ARG A 236 11.50 16.99 -21.29
N LEU A 237 10.72 17.67 -20.45
CA LEU A 237 9.28 17.41 -20.23
C LEU A 237 8.41 17.52 -21.50
N SER A 238 8.96 18.01 -22.61
CA SER A 238 8.30 18.06 -23.92
C SER A 238 8.47 16.79 -24.75
N ASP A 239 9.28 15.83 -24.29
CA ASP A 239 9.63 14.64 -25.06
C ASP A 239 8.68 13.45 -24.75
N PHE A 240 7.56 13.74 -24.07
CA PHE A 240 6.50 12.81 -23.68
C PHE A 240 5.29 12.89 -24.61
#